data_AF-A0A959RKN2-F1
#
_entry.id   AF-A0A959RKN2-F1
#
_cell.length_a   1.000
_cell.length_b   1.000
_cell.length_c   1.000
_cell.angle_alpha   90.00
_cell.angle_beta   90.00
_cell.angle_gamma   90.00
#
_symmetry.space_group_name_H-M   'P 1'
#
loop_
_entity.id
_entity.type
_entity.pdbx_description
1 polymer ?
#
loop_
_entity_poly.entity_id
_entity_poly.type
_entity_poly.pdbx_seq_one_letter_code
_entity_poly.pdbx_strand_id
1 'polypeptide(L)' 'MKLLHKETTDKILKAFYNVYNSLGFGFLEKVYERAMIIELREFGLKSESQKKIDVYYKDQNVGDYFADIIVEDKII' A
#
# COMPACT_ATOMS: atom_id res chain seq x y z
N MET A 1 4.55 -12.55 -18.03
CA MET A 1 5.22 -12.58 -16.70
C MET A 1 4.17 -12.91 -15.65
N LYS A 2 4.40 -13.88 -14.76
CA LYS A 2 3.43 -14.27 -13.71
C LYS A 2 3.70 -13.42 -12.47
N LEU A 3 2.69 -12.70 -11.96
CA LEU A 3 2.79 -11.94 -10.71
C LEU A 3 2.72 -12.90 -9.51
N LEU A 4 3.60 -12.71 -8.52
CA LEU A 4 3.68 -13.55 -7.32
C LEU A 4 2.38 -13.50 -6.49
N HIS A 5 1.76 -12.31 -6.38
CA HIS A 5 0.53 -12.07 -5.61
C HIS A 5 -0.61 -11.60 -6.51
N LYS A 6 -0.81 -12.23 -7.67
CA LYS A 6 -1.73 -11.77 -8.71
C LYS A 6 -3.11 -11.36 -8.18
N GLU A 7 -3.76 -12.20 -7.38
CA GLU A 7 -5.11 -11.90 -6.87
C GLU A 7 -5.16 -10.68 -5.96
N THR A 8 -4.18 -10.54 -5.06
CA THR A 8 -4.04 -9.36 -4.20
C THR A 8 -3.72 -8.11 -5.04
N THR A 9 -2.81 -8.23 -6.01
CA THR A 9 -2.48 -7.13 -6.93
C THR A 9 -3.70 -6.69 -7.75
N ASP A 10 -4.50 -7.62 -8.26
CA ASP A 10 -5.72 -7.32 -9.02
C ASP A 10 -6.73 -6.52 -8.16
N LYS A 11 -6.82 -6.82 -6.86
CA LYS A 11 -7.65 -6.03 -5.90
C LYS A 11 -7.05 -4.65 -5.61
N ILE A 12 -5.73 -4.55 -5.41
CA ILE A 12 -5.05 -3.27 -5.19
C ILE A 12 -5.25 -2.33 -6.38
N LEU A 13 -5.15 -2.85 -7.61
CA LEU A 13 -5.38 -2.07 -8.82
C LEU A 13 -6.83 -1.57 -8.90
N LYS A 14 -7.81 -2.41 -8.55
CA LYS A 14 -9.21 -1.98 -8.49
C LYS A 14 -9.42 -0.87 -7.45
N ALA A 15 -8.85 -1.01 -6.25
CA ALA A 15 -8.88 0.03 -5.22
C ALA A 15 -8.28 1.35 -5.74
N PHE A 16 -7.13 1.29 -6.41
CA PHE A 16 -6.51 2.46 -7.02
C PHE A 16 -7.44 3.17 -8.02
N TYR A 17 -8.05 2.42 -8.95
CA TYR A 17 -8.96 3.02 -9.91
C TYR A 17 -10.22 3.59 -9.25
N ASN A 18 -10.75 2.95 -8.21
CA ASN A 18 -11.89 3.51 -7.46
C ASN A 18 -11.53 4.87 -6.83
N VAL A 19 -10.38 4.95 -6.16
CA VAL A 19 -9.89 6.21 -5.57
C VAL A 19 -9.67 7.27 -6.66
N TYR A 20 -8.94 6.92 -7.72
CA TYR A 20 -8.60 7.86 -8.80
C TYR A 20 -9.85 8.38 -9.51
N ASN A 21 -10.80 7.49 -9.85
CA ASN A 21 -12.03 7.88 -10.52
C ASN A 21 -12.95 8.73 -9.62
N SER A 22 -12.86 8.57 -8.31
CA SER A 22 -13.68 9.32 -7.35
C SER A 22 -13.08 10.68 -6.98
N LEU A 23 -11.77 10.74 -6.73
CA LEU A 23 -11.09 11.95 -6.25
C LEU A 23 -10.43 12.74 -7.38
N GLY A 24 -10.08 12.12 -8.49
CA GLY A 24 -9.26 12.74 -9.53
C GLY A 24 -7.87 13.13 -9.03
N PHE A 25 -7.25 14.11 -9.68
CA PHE A 25 -5.94 14.66 -9.31
C PHE A 25 -6.06 16.02 -8.60
N GLY A 26 -5.08 16.38 -7.77
CA GLY A 26 -4.97 17.72 -7.16
C GLY A 26 -4.93 17.76 -5.64
N PHE A 27 -5.08 16.62 -4.97
CA PHE A 27 -4.94 16.52 -3.52
C PHE A 27 -3.50 16.22 -3.09
N LEU A 28 -3.23 16.43 -1.80
CA LEU A 28 -1.99 15.96 -1.17
C LEU A 28 -1.96 14.44 -1.12
N GLU A 29 -0.76 13.87 -1.24
CA GLU A 29 -0.50 12.43 -1.14
C GLU A 29 -1.21 11.75 0.03
N LYS A 30 -1.18 12.39 1.21
CA LYS A 30 -1.84 11.88 2.43
C LYS A 30 -3.35 11.65 2.28
N VAL A 31 -4.01 12.38 1.37
CA VAL A 31 -5.43 12.17 1.06
C VAL A 31 -5.60 10.89 0.27
N TYR A 32 -4.75 10.64 -0.74
CA TYR A 32 -4.77 9.41 -1.53
C TYR A 32 -4.41 8.19 -0.69
N GLU A 33 -3.38 8.28 0.18
CA GLU A 33 -3.01 7.20 1.10
C GLU A 33 -4.21 6.79 1.97
N ARG A 34 -4.91 7.76 2.57
CA ARG A 34 -6.09 7.50 3.41
C ARG A 34 -7.24 6.89 2.61
N ALA A 35 -7.50 7.38 1.41
CA ALA A 35 -8.54 6.82 0.54
C ALA A 35 -8.23 5.38 0.13
N MET A 36 -6.97 5.09 -0.20
CA MET A 36 -6.50 3.75 -0.52
C MET A 36 -6.66 2.78 0.65
N ILE A 37 -6.32 3.20 1.87
CA ILE A 37 -6.52 2.37 3.07
C ILE A 37 -8.00 1.99 3.26
N ILE A 38 -8.93 2.92 2.97
CA ILE A 38 -10.37 2.63 3.05
C ILE A 38 -10.76 1.58 2.02
N GLU A 39 -10.47 1.82 0.74
CA GLU A 39 -10.83 0.90 -0.37
C GLU A 39 -10.20 -0.49 -0.19
N LEU A 40 -8.92 -0.56 0.20
CA LEU A 40 -8.24 -1.83 0.43
C LEU A 40 -8.92 -2.65 1.53
N ARG A 41 -9.38 -2.00 2.60
CA ARG A 41 -10.14 -2.67 3.69
C ARG A 41 -11.51 -3.12 3.23
N GLU A 42 -12.20 -2.36 2.37
CA GLU A 42 -13.47 -2.78 1.77
C GLU A 42 -13.32 -4.01 0.87
N PHE A 43 -12.18 -4.17 0.19
CA PHE A 43 -11.81 -5.39 -0.52
C PHE A 43 -11.40 -6.57 0.39
N GLY A 44 -11.49 -6.37 1.71
CA GLY A 44 -11.17 -7.36 2.74
C GLY A 44 -9.67 -7.60 2.91
N LEU A 45 -8.82 -6.65 2.50
CA LEU A 45 -7.37 -6.77 2.62
C LEU A 45 -6.89 -6.13 3.92
N LYS A 46 -6.02 -6.85 4.64
CA LYS A 46 -5.22 -6.27 5.72
C LYS A 46 -4.31 -5.20 5.14
N SER A 47 -4.46 -3.97 5.59
CA SER A 47 -3.66 -2.84 5.13
C SER A 47 -3.33 -1.89 6.28
N GLU A 48 -2.06 -1.51 6.34
CA GLU A 48 -1.47 -0.62 7.34
C GLU A 48 -0.72 0.49 6.61
N SER A 49 -0.89 1.75 7.01
CA SER A 49 -0.11 2.85 6.45
C SER A 49 1.00 3.30 7.39
N GLN A 50 2.05 3.88 6.81
CA GLN A 50 3.20 4.42 7.54
C GLN A 50 3.82 3.38 8.50
N LYS A 51 3.89 2.12 8.05
CA LYS A 51 4.42 1.02 8.85
C LYS A 51 5.94 1.07 8.86
N LYS A 52 6.51 1.14 10.06
CA LYS A 52 7.95 1.09 10.28
C LYS A 52 8.49 -0.30 9.90
N ILE A 53 9.50 -0.32 9.06
CA ILE A 53 10.29 -1.47 8.66
C ILE A 53 11.74 -1.19 9.05
N ASP A 54 12.34 -2.08 9.83
CA ASP A 54 13.77 -2.02 10.12
C ASP A 54 14.57 -2.42 8.88
N VAL A 55 15.53 -1.58 8.50
CA VAL A 55 16.39 -1.82 7.34
C VAL A 55 17.73 -2.36 7.82
N TYR A 56 18.16 -3.49 7.26
CA TYR A 56 19.43 -4.13 7.59
C TYR A 56 20.39 -4.11 6.40
N TYR A 57 21.66 -3.81 6.68
CA TYR A 57 22.76 -3.98 5.75
C TYR A 57 23.84 -4.84 6.40
N LYS A 58 24.16 -6.00 5.80
CA LYS A 58 25.09 -6.99 6.37
C LYS A 58 24.77 -7.32 7.84
N ASP A 59 23.50 -7.64 8.10
CA ASP A 59 22.94 -7.96 9.42
C ASP A 59 23.03 -6.83 10.47
N GLN A 60 23.44 -5.62 10.07
CA GLN A 60 23.43 -4.43 10.93
C GLN A 60 22.22 -3.57 10.62
N ASN A 61 21.47 -3.19 11.64
CA ASN A 61 20.38 -2.23 11.49
C ASN A 61 20.97 -0.86 11.07
N VAL A 62 20.52 -0.34 9.92
CA VAL A 62 20.98 0.94 9.34
C VAL A 62 19.90 2.02 9.37
N GLY A 63 18.76 1.75 10.01
CA GLY A 63 17.70 2.72 10.22
C GLY A 63 16.32 2.18 9.88
N ASP A 64 15.39 3.12 9.81
CA ASP A 64 13.97 2.86 9.67
C ASP A 64 13.50 3.31 8.28
N TYR A 65 12.70 2.47 7.64
CA TYR A 65 11.90 2.84 6.47
C TYR A 65 10.42 2.83 6.85
N PHE A 66 9.70 3.87 6.44
CA PHE A 66 8.25 3.95 6.63
C PHE A 66 7.59 3.74 5.28
N ALA A 67 6.96 2.58 5.11
CA ALA A 67 6.20 2.28 3.91
C ALA A 67 4.87 3.04 3.92
N ASP A 68 4.51 3.63 2.78
CA ASP A 68 3.25 4.38 2.66
C ASP A 68 2.05 3.48 2.98
N ILE A 69 1.98 2.31 2.34
CA ILE A 69 0.98 1.28 2.61
C ILE A 69 1.64 -0.09 2.54
N ILE A 70 1.36 -0.96 3.52
CA ILE A 70 1.67 -2.39 3.46
C ILE A 70 0.37 -3.17 3.38
N VAL A 71 0.25 -4.04 2.37
CA VAL A 71 -0.91 -4.90 2.14
C VAL A 71 -0.55 -6.35 2.39
N GLU A 72 -1.37 -7.04 3.21
CA GLU A 72 -1.24 -8.46 3.57
C GLU A 72 0.15 -8.85 4.12
N ASP A 73 0.87 -7.89 4.70
CA ASP A 73 2.28 -8.03 5.12
C ASP A 73 3.22 -8.53 4.01
N LYS A 74 2.86 -8.29 2.75
CA LYS A 74 3.54 -8.87 1.56
C LYS A 74 3.87 -7.87 0.46
N ILE A 75 3.07 -6.82 0.31
CA ILE A 75 3.19 -5.84 -0.77
C ILE A 75 3.36 -4.45 -0.15
N ILE A 76 4.34 -3.70 -0.65
CA ILE A 76 4.56 -2.27 -0.41
C ILE A 76 4.21 -1.54 -1.71
#